data_AF-A0A5E4VLP1-F1
#
_entry.id   AF-A0A5E4VLP1-F1
#
_cell.length_a   1.000
_cell.length_b   1.000
_cell.length_c   1.000
_cell.angle_alpha   90.00
_cell.angle_beta   90.00
_cell.angle_gamma   90.00
#
_symmetry.space_group_name_H-M   'P 1'
#
loop_
_entity.id
_entity.type
_entity.pdbx_description
1 polymer ?
#
loop_
_entity_poly.entity_id
_entity_poly.type
_entity_poly.pdbx_seq_one_letter_code
_entity_poly.pdbx_strand_id
1 'polypeptide(L)'
;MRSILGALLAGVSIGVSAQGNNCDCQQIVGACAASIVVVPTESTKGSYGADIKITSTSPMCAKVDYYVDGTSYFTILSQGNQGDDRVFGTQPITRKNISDVSCKVCRQVSGNVTKPSDNEVKRALGVGGRWHASACPGAPGWWGGGGPPRDVTVTLSANGGTVSGTLSEHSPAYSYSASLTGTLASGSARVSSSVGSTHEMSLSPDEQTLTDRWCNKDGGCAVCAMTRE
;
A
#
# COMPACT_ATOMS: atom_id res chain seq x y z
N MET A 1 62.84 -11.01 22.09
CA MET A 1 62.06 -11.79 21.10
C MET A 1 61.14 -12.76 21.84
N ARG A 2 59.84 -12.46 21.97
CA ARG A 2 58.76 -13.44 22.14
C ARG A 2 57.41 -12.73 21.97
N SER A 3 56.54 -13.42 21.25
CA SER A 3 55.45 -12.90 20.43
C SER A 3 54.24 -12.34 21.20
N ILE A 4 53.62 -11.35 20.58
CA ILE A 4 52.25 -10.87 20.79
C ILE A 4 51.29 -11.92 20.20
N LEU A 5 50.14 -12.17 20.83
CA LEU A 5 48.77 -12.18 20.24
C LEU A 5 47.79 -12.89 21.19
N GLY A 6 46.92 -12.11 21.83
CA GLY A 6 45.67 -12.60 22.42
C GLY A 6 44.52 -11.88 21.72
N ALA A 7 43.83 -12.57 20.82
CA ALA A 7 42.75 -12.02 20.02
C ALA A 7 41.45 -11.92 20.85
N LEU A 8 40.90 -10.71 20.95
CA LEU A 8 39.52 -10.45 21.36
C LEU A 8 38.56 -10.92 20.26
N LEU A 9 37.65 -11.83 20.59
CA LEU A 9 36.46 -12.13 19.79
C LEU A 9 35.28 -11.33 20.35
N ALA A 10 35.05 -10.13 19.82
CA ALA A 10 33.82 -9.40 20.04
C ALA A 10 32.80 -9.82 18.95
N GLY A 11 31.74 -10.51 19.37
CA GLY A 11 30.62 -10.89 18.51
C GLY A 11 29.86 -9.65 18.05
N VAL A 12 30.06 -9.26 16.79
CA VAL A 12 29.26 -8.23 16.13
C VAL A 12 27.95 -8.87 15.67
N SER A 13 26.88 -8.61 16.40
CA SER A 13 25.51 -8.91 15.97
C SER A 13 25.14 -7.85 14.93
N ILE A 14 25.20 -8.20 13.64
CA ILE A 14 24.71 -7.33 12.57
C ILE A 14 23.19 -7.43 12.55
N GLY A 15 22.53 -6.59 13.35
CA GLY A 15 21.11 -6.32 13.19
C GLY A 15 20.89 -5.57 11.88
N VAL A 16 20.43 -6.26 10.85
CA VAL A 16 19.98 -5.64 9.61
C VAL A 16 18.71 -4.85 9.93
N SER A 17 18.85 -3.53 10.10
CA SER A 17 17.71 -2.62 10.22
C SER A 17 17.07 -2.45 8.83
N ALA A 18 15.91 -3.07 8.64
CA ALA A 18 15.07 -2.89 7.46
C ALA A 18 14.65 -1.41 7.34
N GLN A 19 14.99 -0.80 6.21
CA GLN A 19 14.57 0.55 5.83
C GLN A 19 13.09 0.55 5.44
N GLY A 20 12.22 0.64 6.45
CA GLY A 20 10.89 1.24 6.32
C GLY A 20 10.96 2.64 6.91
N ASN A 21 11.51 3.63 6.19
CA ASN A 21 11.77 4.98 6.72
C ASN A 21 10.53 5.68 7.32
N ASN A 22 9.32 5.17 7.03
CA ASN A 22 8.06 5.70 7.52
C ASN A 22 7.32 4.77 8.51
N CYS A 23 7.88 3.63 8.90
CA CYS A 23 7.21 2.65 9.75
C CYS A 23 8.13 2.17 10.89
N ASP A 24 7.76 2.48 12.13
CA ASP A 24 8.41 1.97 13.33
C ASP A 24 7.71 0.70 13.80
N CYS A 25 8.26 -0.42 13.34
CA CYS A 25 7.80 -1.76 13.70
C CYS A 25 8.35 -2.29 15.03
N GLN A 26 9.04 -1.45 15.82
CA GLN A 26 9.27 -1.72 17.25
C GLN A 26 8.01 -1.40 18.07
N GLN A 27 7.12 -0.56 17.55
CA GLN A 27 5.83 -0.27 18.18
C GLN A 27 4.68 -0.79 17.33
N ILE A 28 4.06 -1.87 17.83
CA ILE A 28 2.89 -2.47 17.20
C ILE A 28 1.63 -1.75 17.69
N VAL A 29 0.85 -1.23 16.75
CA VAL A 29 -0.38 -0.46 17.02
C VAL A 29 -1.65 -1.23 16.64
N GLY A 30 -1.52 -2.40 16.02
CA GLY A 30 -2.64 -3.24 15.65
C GLY A 30 -2.23 -4.56 15.00
N ALA A 31 -3.23 -5.33 14.56
CA ALA A 31 -3.07 -6.57 13.82
C ALA A 31 -3.74 -6.46 12.44
N CYS A 32 -3.26 -7.23 11.48
CA CYS A 32 -3.81 -7.32 10.13
C CYS A 32 -3.87 -8.78 9.67
N ALA A 33 -4.47 -9.03 8.51
CA ALA A 33 -4.31 -10.29 7.81
C ALA A 33 -3.34 -10.09 6.63
N ALA A 34 -2.63 -11.14 6.26
CA ALA A 34 -1.76 -11.14 5.08
C ALA A 34 -1.92 -12.44 4.28
N SER A 35 -1.80 -12.33 2.96
CA SER A 35 -1.75 -13.44 2.02
C SER A 35 -0.40 -13.46 1.31
N ILE A 36 0.15 -14.65 1.12
CA ILE A 36 1.42 -14.87 0.43
C ILE A 36 1.18 -15.75 -0.81
N VAL A 37 1.68 -15.26 -1.95
CA VAL A 37 1.76 -16.01 -3.22
C VAL A 37 3.23 -16.28 -3.52
N VAL A 38 3.54 -17.54 -3.83
CA VAL A 38 4.91 -17.97 -4.18
C VAL A 38 5.00 -18.12 -5.69
N VAL A 39 5.94 -17.43 -6.31
CA VAL A 39 6.26 -17.53 -7.74
C VAL A 39 7.66 -18.13 -7.86
N PRO A 40 7.79 -19.44 -8.18
CA PRO A 40 9.10 -20.06 -8.36
C PRO A 40 9.91 -19.35 -9.45
N THR A 41 11.19 -19.11 -9.19
CA THR A 41 12.12 -18.59 -10.20
C THR A 41 12.96 -19.73 -10.77
N GLU A 42 13.66 -19.49 -11.89
CA GLU A 42 14.53 -20.50 -12.49
C GLU A 42 15.61 -20.98 -11.50
N SER A 43 15.89 -22.29 -11.53
CA SER A 43 16.92 -22.91 -10.69
C SER A 43 18.27 -22.91 -11.40
N THR A 44 19.33 -22.50 -10.70
CA THR A 44 20.70 -22.60 -11.21
C THR A 44 21.56 -23.42 -10.27
N LYS A 45 22.16 -24.51 -10.79
CA LYS A 45 23.16 -25.34 -10.07
C LYS A 45 22.72 -25.79 -8.67
N GLY A 46 21.47 -26.23 -8.52
CA GLY A 46 20.93 -26.72 -7.24
C GLY A 46 20.49 -25.64 -6.25
N SER A 47 20.56 -24.36 -6.65
CA SER A 47 19.88 -23.26 -5.95
C SER A 47 18.52 -23.00 -6.59
N TYR A 48 17.48 -22.98 -5.78
CA TYR A 48 16.11 -22.69 -6.15
C TYR A 48 15.72 -21.35 -5.54
N GLY A 49 15.24 -20.43 -6.36
CA GLY A 49 14.68 -19.17 -5.90
C GLY A 49 13.17 -19.16 -6.00
N ALA A 50 12.53 -18.29 -5.23
CA ALA A 50 11.14 -17.91 -5.43
C ALA A 50 10.94 -16.45 -5.07
N ASP A 51 10.09 -15.78 -5.84
CA ASP A 51 9.54 -14.47 -5.50
C ASP A 51 8.31 -14.68 -4.62
N ILE A 52 8.27 -13.97 -3.50
CA ILE A 52 7.22 -14.02 -2.51
C ILE A 52 6.42 -12.73 -2.64
N LYS A 53 5.20 -12.82 -3.18
CA LYS A 53 4.28 -11.68 -3.26
C LYS A 53 3.40 -11.64 -2.03
N ILE A 54 3.41 -10.51 -1.36
CA ILE A 54 2.76 -10.31 -0.07
C ILE A 54 1.68 -9.24 -0.24
N THR A 55 0.47 -9.54 0.22
CA THR A 55 -0.63 -8.58 0.31
C THR A 55 -1.17 -8.56 1.73
N SER A 56 -1.31 -7.37 2.31
CA SER A 56 -1.89 -7.13 3.63
C SER A 56 -3.26 -6.48 3.52
N THR A 57 -4.09 -6.66 4.55
CA THR A 57 -5.30 -5.86 4.75
C THR A 57 -5.00 -4.49 5.36
N SER A 58 -3.80 -4.27 5.91
CA SER A 58 -3.38 -2.95 6.37
C SER A 58 -2.94 -2.11 5.18
N PRO A 59 -3.44 -0.87 5.04
CA PRO A 59 -3.14 -0.02 3.88
C PRO A 59 -1.66 0.38 3.78
N MET A 60 -0.95 0.44 4.92
CA MET A 60 0.48 0.69 5.00
C MET A 60 1.04 0.26 6.35
N CYS A 61 2.35 0.33 6.50
CA CYS A 61 3.10 0.00 7.71
C CYS A 61 2.72 -1.35 8.31
N ALA A 62 2.53 -2.35 7.45
CA ALA A 62 2.36 -3.73 7.89
C ALA A 62 3.72 -4.40 8.00
N LYS A 63 3.99 -5.06 9.12
CA LYS A 63 5.06 -6.06 9.23
C LYS A 63 4.43 -7.43 9.07
N VAL A 64 4.84 -8.14 8.02
CA VAL A 64 4.44 -9.52 7.77
C VAL A 64 5.61 -10.42 8.13
N ASP A 65 5.47 -11.16 9.22
CA ASP A 65 6.40 -12.21 9.64
C ASP A 65 5.93 -13.54 9.04
N TYR A 66 6.86 -14.34 8.51
CA TYR A 66 6.55 -15.65 7.93
C TYR A 66 7.79 -16.55 7.94
N TYR A 67 7.60 -17.85 7.72
CA TYR A 67 8.69 -18.81 7.63
C TYR A 67 8.75 -19.44 6.25
N VAL A 68 9.96 -19.72 5.78
CA VAL A 68 10.23 -20.52 4.58
C VAL A 68 11.08 -21.70 5.01
N ASP A 69 10.54 -22.92 4.95
CA ASP A 69 11.21 -24.14 5.41
C ASP A 69 11.80 -24.02 6.83
N GLY A 70 11.05 -23.40 7.74
CA GLY A 70 11.46 -23.18 9.13
C GLY A 70 12.47 -22.05 9.34
N THR A 71 12.89 -21.36 8.28
CA THR A 71 13.72 -20.14 8.36
C THR A 71 12.83 -18.91 8.47
N SER A 72 13.07 -18.05 9.45
CA SER A 72 12.27 -16.83 9.68
C SER A 72 12.61 -15.73 8.67
N TYR A 73 11.56 -15.14 8.09
CA TYR A 73 11.61 -13.97 7.24
C TYR A 73 10.60 -12.93 7.72
N PHE A 74 10.80 -11.68 7.31
CA PHE A 74 9.80 -10.65 7.47
C PHE A 74 9.91 -9.62 6.36
N THR A 75 8.77 -9.00 6.04
CA THR A 75 8.69 -7.89 5.09
C THR A 75 7.91 -6.75 5.70
N ILE A 76 8.43 -5.53 5.56
CA ILE A 76 7.77 -4.30 6.01
C ILE A 76 7.17 -3.59 4.80
N LEU A 77 5.84 -3.53 4.74
CA LEU A 77 5.09 -2.87 3.69
C LEU A 77 4.97 -1.37 4.02
N SER A 78 6.01 -0.60 3.67
CA SER A 78 6.12 0.82 4.05
C SER A 78 5.48 1.80 3.05
N GLN A 79 5.18 1.35 1.83
CA GLN A 79 4.67 2.19 0.73
C GLN A 79 3.27 1.80 0.26
N GLY A 80 2.60 0.88 0.95
CA GLY A 80 1.29 0.37 0.59
C GLY A 80 0.97 -0.93 1.30
N ASN A 81 -0.05 -1.63 0.82
CA ASN A 81 -0.48 -2.92 1.36
C ASN A 81 0.10 -4.12 0.60
N GLN A 82 1.05 -3.90 -0.30
CA GLN A 82 1.69 -4.94 -1.09
C GLN A 82 3.20 -4.82 -1.03
N GLY A 83 3.89 -5.93 -1.21
CA GLY A 83 5.34 -5.99 -1.33
C GLY A 83 5.80 -7.32 -1.89
N ASP A 84 7.04 -7.33 -2.37
CA ASP A 84 7.69 -8.52 -2.90
C ASP A 84 8.96 -8.79 -2.10
N ASP A 85 9.27 -10.07 -1.90
CA ASP A 85 10.52 -10.54 -1.32
C ASP A 85 11.10 -11.64 -2.20
N ARG A 86 12.39 -11.91 -2.08
CA ARG A 86 13.03 -13.01 -2.82
C ARG A 86 13.81 -13.91 -1.89
N VAL A 87 13.47 -15.19 -1.95
CA VAL A 87 14.04 -16.23 -1.09
C VAL A 87 14.74 -17.29 -1.92
N PHE A 88 15.72 -17.96 -1.31
CA PHE A 88 16.53 -18.99 -1.95
C PHE A 88 16.66 -20.21 -1.04
N GLY A 89 16.72 -21.39 -1.64
CA GLY A 89 16.83 -22.66 -0.94
C GLY A 89 17.51 -23.73 -1.78
N THR A 90 17.79 -24.88 -1.15
CA THR A 90 18.41 -26.05 -1.78
C THR A 90 17.37 -27.01 -2.39
N GLN A 91 16.08 -26.69 -2.27
CA GLN A 91 14.96 -27.44 -2.82
C GLN A 91 13.93 -26.48 -3.43
N PRO A 92 13.08 -26.94 -4.37
CA PRO A 92 12.04 -26.09 -4.95
C PRO A 92 11.13 -25.46 -3.90
N ILE A 93 11.07 -24.13 -3.87
CA ILE A 93 10.24 -23.39 -2.93
C ILE A 93 8.83 -23.25 -3.51
N THR A 94 7.85 -23.72 -2.76
CA THR A 94 6.42 -23.70 -3.10
C THR A 94 5.60 -23.14 -1.95
N ARG A 95 4.29 -22.95 -2.15
CA ARG A 95 3.39 -22.47 -1.09
C ARG A 95 3.39 -23.35 0.17
N LYS A 96 3.69 -24.65 0.05
CA LYS A 96 3.74 -25.60 1.18
C LYS A 96 4.90 -25.32 2.14
N ASN A 97 5.95 -24.68 1.63
CA ASN A 97 7.14 -24.33 2.40
C ASN A 97 6.90 -23.07 3.27
N ILE A 98 5.78 -22.36 3.08
CA ILE A 98 5.44 -21.14 3.81
C ILE A 98 4.54 -21.45 5.01
N SER A 99 5.00 -21.13 6.22
CA SER A 99 4.25 -21.30 7.47
C SER A 99 4.21 -20.04 8.33
N ASP A 100 3.35 -20.08 9.36
CA ASP A 100 3.26 -19.10 10.46
C ASP A 100 3.17 -17.63 10.02
N VAL A 101 2.38 -17.38 8.99
CA VAL A 101 2.14 -16.03 8.47
C VAL A 101 1.40 -15.19 9.52
N SER A 102 2.08 -14.16 10.02
CA SER A 102 1.58 -13.22 11.02
C SER A 102 1.71 -11.79 10.49
N CYS A 103 0.65 -10.99 10.62
CA CYS A 103 0.64 -9.60 10.16
C CYS A 103 0.33 -8.65 11.32
N LYS A 104 1.20 -7.66 11.51
CA LYS A 104 1.11 -6.65 12.55
C LYS A 104 1.16 -5.26 11.93
N VAL A 105 0.34 -4.33 12.44
CA VAL A 105 0.37 -2.93 12.03
C VAL A 105 1.38 -2.20 12.91
N CYS A 106 2.37 -1.58 12.28
CA CYS A 106 3.42 -0.80 12.92
C CYS A 106 3.01 0.66 13.07
N ARG A 107 3.58 1.35 14.07
CA ARG A 107 3.42 2.80 14.18
C ARG A 107 4.03 3.47 12.96
N GLN A 108 3.29 4.35 12.30
CA GLN A 108 3.85 5.17 11.24
C GLN A 108 4.77 6.24 11.87
N VAL A 109 6.02 6.30 11.45
CA VAL A 109 6.93 7.41 11.78
C VAL A 109 6.90 8.40 10.63
N SER A 110 6.38 9.60 10.88
CA SER A 110 6.60 10.72 9.98
C SER A 110 8.09 11.08 10.06
N GLY A 111 8.91 10.54 9.15
CA GLY A 111 10.33 10.92 9.08
C GLY A 111 10.42 12.43 8.86
N ASN A 112 11.00 13.16 9.81
CA ASN A 112 11.20 14.62 9.82
C ASN A 112 10.46 15.38 8.70
N VAL A 113 9.14 15.37 8.78
CA VAL A 113 8.33 16.32 8.03
C VAL A 113 8.51 17.60 8.82
N THR A 114 9.24 18.58 8.26
CA THR A 114 9.12 19.98 8.68
C THR A 114 7.64 20.20 8.97
N LYS A 115 7.28 20.44 10.24
CA LYS A 115 5.88 20.47 10.70
C LYS A 115 5.05 21.10 9.57
N PRO A 116 4.18 20.33 8.88
CA PRO A 116 3.48 20.86 7.73
C PRO A 116 2.77 22.10 8.24
N SER A 117 2.91 23.21 7.53
CA SER A 117 2.28 24.45 7.97
C SER A 117 0.80 24.16 8.24
N ASP A 118 0.17 24.86 9.18
CA ASP A 118 -1.24 24.58 9.52
C ASP A 118 -2.14 24.61 8.26
N ASN A 119 -1.74 25.37 7.23
CA ASN A 119 -2.36 25.39 5.90
C ASN A 119 -2.16 24.10 5.09
N GLU A 120 -1.01 23.44 5.18
CA GLU A 120 -0.75 22.16 4.50
C GLU A 120 -1.50 21.00 5.17
N VAL A 121 -1.58 21.00 6.51
CA VAL A 121 -2.42 20.03 7.25
C VAL A 121 -3.89 20.26 6.93
N LYS A 122 -4.36 21.51 6.96
CA LYS A 122 -5.74 21.86 6.63
C LYS A 122 -6.08 21.43 5.19
N ARG A 123 -5.20 21.69 4.23
CA ARG A 123 -5.41 21.33 2.83
C ARG A 123 -5.36 19.82 2.61
N ALA A 124 -4.48 19.10 3.30
CA ALA A 124 -4.46 17.64 3.29
C ALA A 124 -5.79 17.08 3.80
N LEU A 125 -6.22 17.51 4.99
CA LEU A 125 -7.51 17.12 5.56
C LEU A 125 -8.71 17.60 4.71
N GLY A 126 -8.53 18.64 3.91
CA GLY A 126 -9.51 19.17 2.97
C GLY A 126 -9.94 18.17 1.90
N VAL A 127 -9.18 17.10 1.64
CA VAL A 127 -9.66 16.00 0.78
C VAL A 127 -10.82 15.24 1.44
N GLY A 128 -10.92 15.26 2.77
CA GLY A 128 -12.04 14.71 3.51
C GLY A 128 -13.36 15.41 3.18
N GLY A 129 -14.45 14.64 3.18
CA GLY A 129 -15.79 15.11 2.86
C GLY A 129 -16.52 14.19 1.88
N ARG A 130 -17.69 14.65 1.46
CA ARG A 130 -18.51 14.00 0.45
C ARG A 130 -18.37 14.78 -0.86
N TRP A 131 -18.09 14.06 -1.92
CA TRP A 131 -17.78 14.57 -3.25
C TRP A 131 -18.69 13.91 -4.25
N HIS A 132 -19.23 14.69 -5.18
CA HIS A 132 -20.19 14.21 -6.16
C HIS A 132 -19.88 14.74 -7.55
N ALA A 133 -20.12 13.90 -8.55
CA ALA A 133 -20.25 14.30 -9.94
C ALA A 133 -21.35 13.46 -10.60
N SER A 134 -22.30 14.12 -11.25
CA SER A 134 -23.38 13.43 -11.97
C SER A 134 -22.93 12.75 -13.26
N ALA A 135 -21.70 13.01 -13.73
CA ALA A 135 -21.22 12.53 -15.02
C ALA A 135 -19.68 12.37 -15.07
N CYS A 136 -19.14 11.38 -14.36
CA CYS A 136 -17.77 10.94 -14.55
C CYS A 136 -17.64 10.06 -15.80
N PRO A 137 -16.57 10.20 -16.61
CA PRO A 137 -16.30 9.25 -17.68
C PRO A 137 -16.01 7.86 -17.11
N GLY A 138 -16.57 6.82 -17.73
CA GLY A 138 -16.16 5.45 -17.43
C GLY A 138 -14.74 5.21 -17.94
N ALA A 139 -13.85 4.68 -17.11
CA ALA A 139 -12.50 4.33 -17.53
C ALA A 139 -12.57 3.38 -18.74
N PRO A 140 -11.77 3.62 -19.78
CA PRO A 140 -11.76 2.77 -20.95
C PRO A 140 -11.28 1.36 -20.55
N GLY A 141 -12.01 0.33 -20.97
CA GLY A 141 -11.49 -1.03 -20.89
C GLY A 141 -10.38 -1.25 -21.92
N TRP A 142 -9.72 -2.41 -21.88
CA TRP A 142 -8.66 -2.78 -22.85
C TRP A 142 -9.07 -2.75 -24.34
N TRP A 143 -10.37 -2.72 -24.67
CA TRP A 143 -10.90 -2.54 -26.04
C TRP A 143 -11.17 -1.07 -26.44
N GLY A 144 -10.70 -0.09 -25.66
CA GLY A 144 -10.56 1.31 -26.08
C GLY A 144 -11.82 2.18 -26.06
N GLY A 145 -12.97 1.68 -25.59
CA GLY A 145 -14.18 2.48 -25.39
C GLY A 145 -14.36 2.87 -23.92
N GLY A 146 -14.40 4.17 -23.61
CA GLY A 146 -14.85 4.67 -22.32
C GLY A 146 -16.33 4.32 -22.10
N GLY A 147 -16.67 3.83 -20.90
CA GLY A 147 -18.06 3.50 -20.57
C GLY A 147 -18.97 4.73 -20.53
N PRO A 148 -20.32 4.56 -20.53
CA PRO A 148 -21.24 5.68 -20.41
C PRO A 148 -20.95 6.48 -19.13
N PRO A 149 -21.27 7.79 -19.11
CA PRO A 149 -21.10 8.62 -17.92
C PRO A 149 -21.79 8.01 -16.70
N ARG A 150 -21.14 8.12 -15.54
CA ARG A 150 -21.62 7.58 -14.28
C ARG A 150 -21.83 8.71 -13.28
N ASP A 151 -22.91 8.62 -12.53
CA ASP A 151 -23.07 9.38 -11.29
C ASP A 151 -22.11 8.76 -10.26
N VAL A 152 -21.23 9.57 -9.69
CA VAL A 152 -20.19 9.11 -8.77
C VAL A 152 -20.26 9.93 -7.49
N THR A 153 -20.33 9.22 -6.37
CA THR A 153 -20.21 9.78 -5.04
C THR A 153 -18.99 9.17 -4.35
N VAL A 154 -18.10 10.01 -3.83
CA VAL A 154 -16.97 9.60 -3.00
C VAL A 154 -17.13 10.23 -1.62
N THR A 155 -17.10 9.41 -0.57
CA THR A 155 -17.06 9.89 0.82
C THR A 155 -15.72 9.53 1.43
N LEU A 156 -14.94 10.54 1.84
CA LEU A 156 -13.59 10.38 2.39
C LEU A 156 -13.53 10.90 3.83
N SER A 157 -12.88 10.12 4.69
CA SER A 157 -12.43 10.53 6.01
C SER A 157 -10.90 10.59 6.00
N ALA A 158 -10.37 11.78 6.21
CA ALA A 158 -8.94 12.03 6.32
C ALA A 158 -8.56 12.13 7.80
N ASN A 159 -7.54 11.38 8.21
CA ASN A 159 -6.99 11.43 9.57
C ASN A 159 -5.47 11.38 9.50
N GLY A 160 -4.83 12.52 9.76
CA GLY A 160 -3.38 12.66 9.64
C GLY A 160 -2.89 12.31 8.22
N GLY A 161 -1.95 11.38 8.12
CA GLY A 161 -1.40 10.90 6.84
C GLY A 161 -2.22 9.80 6.16
N THR A 162 -3.39 9.46 6.67
CA THR A 162 -4.24 8.37 6.16
C THR A 162 -5.58 8.89 5.67
N VAL A 163 -6.15 8.18 4.70
CA VAL A 163 -7.50 8.45 4.18
C VAL A 163 -8.22 7.13 3.95
N SER A 164 -9.49 7.10 4.32
CA SER A 164 -10.38 5.97 4.12
C SER A 164 -11.74 6.46 3.65
N GLY A 165 -12.53 5.63 3.01
CA GLY A 165 -13.79 6.08 2.48
C GLY A 165 -14.57 5.05 1.70
N THR A 166 -15.57 5.54 0.98
CA THR A 166 -16.40 4.76 0.08
C THR A 166 -16.56 5.46 -1.26
N LEU A 167 -16.53 4.69 -2.33
CA LEU A 167 -16.91 5.08 -3.68
C LEU A 167 -18.27 4.44 -3.98
N SER A 168 -19.19 5.20 -4.54
CA SER A 168 -20.44 4.71 -5.09
C SER A 168 -20.57 5.23 -6.51
N GLU A 169 -20.83 4.33 -7.45
CA GLU A 169 -21.09 4.65 -8.85
C GLU A 169 -22.48 4.18 -9.23
N HIS A 170 -23.18 4.99 -10.01
CA HIS A 170 -24.51 4.68 -10.48
C HIS A 170 -24.69 5.11 -11.94
N SER A 171 -25.35 4.25 -12.70
CA SER A 171 -25.81 4.48 -14.06
C SER A 171 -27.03 3.59 -14.30
N PRO A 172 -27.84 3.84 -15.34
CA PRO A 172 -29.03 3.01 -15.61
C PRO A 172 -28.74 1.52 -15.80
N ALA A 173 -27.52 1.16 -16.21
CA ALA A 173 -27.13 -0.23 -16.48
C ALA A 173 -26.21 -0.85 -15.41
N TYR A 174 -25.69 -0.03 -14.47
CA TYR A 174 -24.63 -0.46 -13.55
C TYR A 174 -24.67 0.37 -12.27
N SER A 175 -24.67 -0.29 -11.13
CA SER A 175 -24.46 0.34 -9.82
C SER A 175 -23.44 -0.45 -9.03
N TYR A 176 -22.53 0.26 -8.38
CA TYR A 176 -21.35 -0.33 -7.76
C TYR A 176 -20.92 0.48 -6.55
N SER A 177 -20.36 -0.19 -5.55
CA SER A 177 -19.73 0.47 -4.42
C SER A 177 -18.43 -0.21 -4.02
N ALA A 178 -17.49 0.57 -3.53
CA ALA A 178 -16.18 0.13 -3.08
C ALA A 178 -15.80 0.80 -1.76
N SER A 179 -15.04 0.10 -0.93
CA SER A 179 -14.27 0.78 0.11
C SER A 179 -12.96 1.32 -0.47
N LEU A 180 -12.58 2.53 -0.08
CA LEU A 180 -11.32 3.18 -0.44
C LEU A 180 -10.41 3.24 0.79
N THR A 181 -9.12 2.98 0.62
CA THR A 181 -8.13 3.19 1.68
C THR A 181 -6.79 3.56 1.09
N GLY A 182 -6.07 4.45 1.75
CA GLY A 182 -4.70 4.77 1.39
C GLY A 182 -4.13 5.95 2.17
N THR A 183 -3.29 6.72 1.49
CA THR A 183 -2.42 7.71 2.11
C THR A 183 -2.74 9.11 1.64
N LEU A 184 -2.52 10.07 2.53
CA LEU A 184 -2.72 11.49 2.30
C LEU A 184 -1.38 12.21 2.32
N ALA A 185 -1.11 13.01 1.30
CA ALA A 185 0.07 13.85 1.22
C ALA A 185 -0.28 15.18 0.57
N SER A 186 -0.07 16.29 1.30
CA SER A 186 -0.08 17.67 0.79
C SER A 186 -1.26 18.05 -0.13
N GLY A 187 -2.49 17.69 0.27
CA GLY A 187 -3.72 17.99 -0.50
C GLY A 187 -4.07 16.99 -1.62
N SER A 188 -3.34 15.88 -1.67
CA SER A 188 -3.61 14.75 -2.57
C SER A 188 -3.78 13.46 -1.77
N ALA A 189 -4.70 12.62 -2.21
CA ALA A 189 -4.93 11.28 -1.68
C ALA A 189 -4.58 10.24 -2.74
N ARG A 190 -3.81 9.23 -2.34
CA ARG A 190 -3.65 8.00 -3.14
C ARG A 190 -4.37 6.89 -2.42
N VAL A 191 -5.40 6.35 -3.05
CA VAL A 191 -6.23 5.29 -2.47
C VAL A 191 -6.40 4.12 -3.42
N SER A 192 -6.54 2.93 -2.85
CA SER A 192 -6.92 1.73 -3.57
C SER A 192 -8.33 1.35 -3.18
N SER A 193 -9.10 0.84 -4.15
CA SER A 193 -10.42 0.31 -3.90
C SER A 193 -10.39 -1.18 -3.57
N SER A 194 -11.44 -1.66 -2.89
CA SER A 194 -11.62 -3.09 -2.59
C SER A 194 -11.69 -4.00 -3.82
N VAL A 195 -11.89 -3.46 -5.03
CA VAL A 195 -11.90 -4.24 -6.28
C VAL A 195 -10.60 -4.10 -7.09
N GLY A 196 -9.61 -3.40 -6.54
CA GLY A 196 -8.28 -3.29 -7.14
C GLY A 196 -8.11 -2.16 -8.15
N SER A 197 -9.01 -1.16 -8.19
CA SER A 197 -8.73 0.11 -8.86
C SER A 197 -7.84 0.99 -8.00
N THR A 198 -6.99 1.79 -8.64
CA THR A 198 -6.18 2.81 -7.99
C THR A 198 -6.75 4.19 -8.29
N HIS A 199 -6.65 5.11 -7.33
CA HIS A 199 -7.19 6.46 -7.41
C HIS A 199 -6.14 7.45 -6.91
N GLU A 200 -5.89 8.48 -7.71
CA GLU A 200 -5.06 9.63 -7.37
C GLU A 200 -5.96 10.87 -7.34
N MET A 201 -6.38 11.25 -6.14
CA MET A 201 -7.30 12.35 -5.89
C MET A 201 -6.51 13.60 -5.50
N SER A 202 -6.91 14.75 -6.03
CA SER A 202 -6.25 16.03 -5.76
C SER A 202 -7.27 17.14 -5.54
N LEU A 203 -7.06 17.92 -4.49
CA LEU A 203 -7.93 19.03 -4.13
C LEU A 203 -7.48 20.32 -4.84
N SER A 204 -8.42 20.99 -5.50
CA SER A 204 -8.19 22.30 -6.11
C SER A 204 -7.76 23.34 -5.07
N PRO A 205 -7.07 24.42 -5.48
CA PRO A 205 -6.64 25.47 -4.55
C PRO A 205 -7.77 26.16 -3.80
N ASP A 206 -8.97 26.22 -4.37
CA ASP A 206 -10.19 26.77 -3.75
C ASP A 206 -10.94 25.78 -2.84
N GLU A 207 -10.44 24.54 -2.73
CA GLU A 207 -11.01 23.46 -1.93
C GLU A 207 -12.44 23.03 -2.35
N GLN A 208 -12.92 23.46 -3.53
CA GLN A 208 -14.27 23.18 -4.03
C GLN A 208 -14.35 21.98 -4.97
N THR A 209 -13.23 21.60 -5.58
CA THR A 209 -13.18 20.54 -6.59
C THR A 209 -12.18 19.47 -6.20
N LEU A 210 -12.64 18.22 -6.15
CA LEU A 210 -11.78 17.04 -6.04
C LEU A 210 -11.64 16.41 -7.42
N THR A 211 -10.42 16.39 -7.95
CA THR A 211 -10.11 15.69 -9.20
C THR A 211 -9.57 14.32 -8.88
N ASP A 212 -10.28 13.27 -9.28
CA ASP A 212 -9.87 11.87 -9.15
C ASP A 212 -9.38 11.33 -10.50
N ARG A 213 -8.10 10.96 -10.57
CA ARG A 213 -7.55 10.13 -11.64
C ARG A 213 -7.59 8.68 -11.17
N TRP A 214 -8.51 7.91 -11.73
CA TRP A 214 -8.68 6.51 -11.38
C TRP A 214 -8.22 5.59 -12.51
N CYS A 215 -7.65 4.45 -12.14
CA CYS A 215 -7.16 3.43 -13.07
C CYS A 215 -7.67 2.06 -12.65
N ASN A 216 -8.23 1.33 -13.61
CA ASN A 216 -8.63 -0.05 -13.47
C ASN A 216 -7.42 -0.99 -13.44
N LYS A 217 -7.64 -2.23 -13.00
CA LYS A 217 -6.63 -3.29 -12.97
C LYS A 217 -6.07 -3.62 -14.37
N ASP A 218 -6.84 -3.40 -15.42
CA ASP A 218 -6.43 -3.59 -16.82
C ASP A 218 -5.61 -2.40 -17.37
N GLY A 219 -5.33 -1.39 -16.54
CA GLY A 219 -4.50 -0.23 -16.88
C GLY A 219 -5.27 0.92 -17.53
N GLY A 220 -6.56 0.76 -17.80
CA GLY A 220 -7.42 1.82 -18.30
C GLY A 220 -7.63 2.91 -17.25
N CYS A 221 -7.32 4.17 -17.58
CA CYS A 221 -7.45 5.29 -16.66
C CYS A 221 -8.43 6.35 -17.18
N ALA A 222 -9.14 6.99 -16.26
CA ALA A 222 -9.97 8.15 -16.53
C ALA A 222 -9.81 9.19 -15.42
N VAL A 223 -10.29 10.41 -15.69
CA VAL A 223 -10.25 11.53 -14.75
C VAL A 223 -11.67 12.01 -14.54
N CYS A 224 -12.06 12.22 -13.29
CA CYS A 224 -13.31 12.87 -12.93
C CYS A 224 -13.09 14.03 -11.98
N ALA A 225 -13.75 15.16 -12.25
CA ALA A 225 -13.81 16.28 -11.34
C ALA A 225 -15.15 16.24 -10.60
N MET A 226 -15.11 16.26 -9.28
CA MET A 226 -16.26 16.23 -8.39
C MET A 226 -16.33 17.51 -7.56
N THR A 227 -17.54 17.96 -7.27
CA THR A 227 -17.80 19.07 -6.36
C THR A 227 -18.15 18.56 -4.98
N ARG A 228 -17.89 19.37 -3.96
CA ARG A 228 -18.27 19.05 -2.59
C ARG A 228 -19.78 19.09 -2.41
N GLU A 229 -20.31 18.13 -1.65
CA GLU A 229 -21.69 18.12 -1.13
C GLU A 229 -21.76 18.59 0.33
#